data_AF-A0A1Q3CQ47-F1
#
_entry.id   AF-A0A1Q3CQ47-F1
#
_cell.length_a   1.000
_cell.length_b   1.000
_cell.length_c   1.000
_cell.angle_alpha   90.00
_cell.angle_beta   90.00
_cell.angle_gamma   90.00
#
_symmetry.space_group_name_H-M   'P 1'
#
loop_
_entity.id
_entity.type
_entity.pdbx_description
1 polymer ?
#
loop_
_entity_poly.entity_id
_entity_poly.type
_entity_poly.pdbx_seq_one_letter_code
_entity_poly.pdbx_strand_id
1 'polypeptide(L)' 'MKRCGKDCSFGVISMCIGGGMGAAAVFERGDCVDELCNIPCGK' A
#
# COMPACT_ATOMS: atom_id res chain seq x y z
N MET A 1 -3.91 5.18 -2.88
CA MET A 1 -4.42 3.95 -3.54
C MET A 1 -5.94 3.94 -3.38
N LYS A 2 -6.71 3.54 -4.40
CA LYS A 2 -8.18 3.40 -4.29
C LYS A 2 -8.47 2.69 -2.96
N ARG A 3 -9.42 3.18 -2.14
CA ARG A 3 -9.73 2.61 -0.81
C ARG A 3 -10.26 1.17 -0.97
N CYS A 4 -9.39 0.24 -1.32
CA CYS A 4 -9.68 -1.17 -1.29
C CYS A 4 -9.79 -1.55 0.18
N GLY A 5 -10.77 -2.39 0.52
CA GLY A 5 -10.90 -2.98 1.86
C GLY A 5 -9.68 -3.84 2.21
N LYS A 6 -9.71 -4.48 3.38
CA LYS A 6 -8.60 -5.32 3.87
C LYS A 6 -8.20 -6.45 2.91
N ASP A 7 -9.05 -6.76 1.94
CA ASP A 7 -8.87 -7.76 0.89
C ASP A 7 -7.72 -7.45 -0.08
N CYS A 8 -7.28 -6.18 -0.18
CA CYS A 8 -6.05 -5.83 -0.90
C CYS A 8 -4.89 -5.66 0.09
N SER A 9 -4.28 -6.78 0.48
CA SER A 9 -3.10 -6.84 1.34
C SER A 9 -1.79 -6.52 0.61
N PHE A 10 -1.74 -6.68 -0.71
CA PHE A 10 -0.52 -6.45 -1.49
C PHE A 10 -0.80 -5.46 -2.62
N GLY A 11 0.10 -4.50 -2.80
CA GLY A 11 0.10 -3.55 -3.90
C GLY A 11 1.44 -3.56 -4.62
N VAL A 12 1.41 -3.46 -5.94
CA VAL A 12 2.62 -3.31 -6.75
C VAL A 12 2.55 -1.97 -7.46
N ILE A 13 3.63 -1.20 -7.38
CA ILE A 13 3.86 -0.03 -8.22
C ILE A 13 4.92 -0.40 -9.24
N SER A 14 4.66 -0.08 -10.50
CA SER A 14 5.60 -0.28 -11.60
C SER A 14 5.71 0.98 -12.44
N MET A 15 6.93 1.28 -12.90
CA MET A 15 7.20 2.41 -13.78
C MET A 15 8.38 2.12 -14.72
N CYS A 16 8.34 2.71 -15.90
CA CYS A 16 9.46 2.74 -16.83
C CYS A 16 10.46 3.83 -16.44
N ILE A 17 11.75 3.50 -16.40
CA ILE A 17 12.85 4.44 -16.30
C ILE A 17 13.49 4.49 -17.69
N GLY A 18 13.63 5.69 -18.28
CA GLY A 18 14.13 5.87 -19.66
C GLY A 18 15.43 5.09 -19.95
N GLY A 19 15.64 4.74 -21.22
CA GLY A 19 16.79 3.89 -21.63
C GLY A 19 16.53 2.38 -21.58
N GLY A 20 15.26 1.97 -21.55
CA GLY A 20 14.87 0.55 -21.62
C GLY A 20 14.85 -0.18 -20.27
N MET A 21 14.82 0.55 -19.15
CA MET A 21 14.78 -0.02 -17.80
C MET A 21 13.40 0.13 -17.17
N GLY A 22 13.10 -0.71 -16.19
CA GLY A 22 11.87 -0.67 -15.40
C GLY A 22 12.17 -0.83 -13.92
N ALA A 23 11.35 -0.21 -13.08
CA ALA A 23 11.40 -0.37 -11.63
C ALA A 23 10.04 -0.86 -11.12
N ALA A 24 10.07 -1.76 -10.14
CA ALA A 24 8.88 -2.22 -9.44
C ALA A 24 9.15 -2.26 -7.93
N ALA A 25 8.14 -1.88 -7.16
CA ALA A 25 8.15 -1.96 -5.71
C ALA A 25 6.87 -2.64 -5.23
N VAL A 26 7.04 -3.59 -4.31
CA VAL A 26 5.94 -4.30 -3.67
C VAL A 26 5.71 -3.67 -2.31
N PHE A 27 4.46 -3.38 -2.01
CA PHE A 27 4.01 -2.86 -0.73
C PHE A 27 3.00 -3.83 -0.13
N GLU A 28 3.19 -4.14 1.14
CA GLU A 28 2.17 -4.79 1.94
C GLU A 28 1.33 -3.74 2.64
N ARG A 29 0.04 -4.02 2.83
CA ARG A 29 -0.85 -3.25 3.68
C ARG A 29 -0.35 -3.44 5.11
N GLY A 30 0.32 -2.42 5.64
CA GLY A 30 0.56 -2.35 7.07
C GLY A 30 -0.77 -2.15 7.81
N ASP A 31 -1.11 -3.05 8.72
CA ASP A 31 -2.16 -2.84 9.72
C ASP A 31 -1.80 -1.70 10.73
N CYS A 32 -0.69 -1.01 10.52
CA CYS A 32 -0.13 0.10 11.31
C CYS A 32 -0.97 1.41 11.31
N VAL A 33 -2.23 1.36 10.86
CA VAL A 33 -3.19 2.42 11.18
C VAL A 33 -3.77 2.30 12.60
N ASP A 34 -3.45 1.22 13.34
CA ASP A 34 -3.84 1.05 14.75
C ASP A 34 -2.76 1.46 15.77
N GLU A 35 -1.47 1.47 15.38
CA GLU A 35 -0.37 1.72 16.33
C GLU A 35 -0.08 3.23 16.57
N LEU A 36 -0.80 4.13 15.89
CA LEU A 36 -0.84 5.56 16.21
C LEU A 36 -2.20 5.92 16.80
N CYS A 37 -2.28 5.88 18.12
CA CYS A 37 -3.41 6.28 18.95
C CYS A 37 -3.89 7.70 18.62
N ASN A 38 -4.84 7.87 17.69
CA ASN A 38 -5.79 8.99 17.70
C ASN A 38 -7.10 8.77 16.89
N ILE A 39 -7.48 7.52 16.56
CA ILE A 39 -8.76 7.22 15.90
C ILE A 39 -9.56 6.22 16.75
N PRO A 40 -10.74 6.57 17.29
CA PRO A 40 -11.66 5.60 17.87
C PRO A 40 -12.59 5.05 16.78
N CYS A 41 -12.42 3.80 16.37
CA CYS A 41 -13.48 2.97 15.77
C CYS A 41 -12.95 1.55 15.56
N GLY A 42 -13.44 0.47 16.16
CA GLY A 42 -14.84 0.19 16.44
C GLY A 42 -15.50 -0.50 15.24
N LYS A 43 -15.31 -1.83 15.16
CA LYS A 43 -15.87 -2.82 14.22
C LYS A 43 -15.00 -3.20 13.02
#